data_AF-A0A135I5Y1-F1
#
_entry.id   AF-A0A135I5Y1-F1
#
_cell.length_a   1.000
_cell.length_b   1.000
_cell.length_c   1.000
_cell.angle_alpha   90.00
_cell.angle_beta   90.00
_cell.angle_gamma   90.00
#
_symmetry.space_group_name_H-M   'P 1'
#
loop_
_entity.id
_entity.type
_entity.pdbx_description
1 polymer ?
#
loop_
_entity_poly.entity_id
_entity_poly.type
_entity_poly.pdbx_seq_one_letter_code
_entity_poly.pdbx_strand_id
1 'polypeptide(L)'
;MTTIAQPSVQSLIIEMRFNGQTLSTGTAFVVNGRTGPLLITNRHNVTGRHQETDQPLSKTGGIPNEIVVVHNSKRALGEWVGIVEPILDANDNPLWIEHPVLARKPIL
;
A
#
# COMPACT_ATOMS: atom_id res chain seq x y z
N MET A 1 8.17 -10.46 27.85
CA MET A 1 6.99 -10.52 26.96
C MET A 1 7.22 -9.58 25.80
N THR A 2 7.02 -10.02 24.57
CA THR A 2 7.14 -9.14 23.40
C THR A 2 5.84 -8.37 23.24
N THR A 3 5.89 -7.05 23.42
CA THR A 3 4.72 -6.19 23.20
C THR A 3 4.48 -6.03 21.70
N ILE A 4 3.34 -6.49 21.22
CA ILE A 4 2.91 -6.28 19.83
C ILE A 4 2.40 -4.84 19.70
N ALA A 5 2.95 -4.08 18.75
CA ALA A 5 2.49 -2.73 18.48
C ALA A 5 1.09 -2.77 17.87
N GLN A 6 0.10 -2.12 18.50
CA GLN A 6 -1.27 -2.10 18.01
C GLN A 6 -1.42 -1.76 16.51
N PRO A 7 -0.68 -0.77 15.94
CA PRO A 7 -0.80 -0.47 14.51
C PRO A 7 -0.43 -1.63 13.59
N SER A 8 0.42 -2.55 14.06
CA SER A 8 0.90 -3.69 13.26
C SER A 8 -0.12 -4.83 13.11
N VAL A 9 -1.20 -4.79 13.90
CA VAL A 9 -2.30 -5.77 13.85
C VAL A 9 -3.63 -5.12 13.48
N GLN A 10 -3.63 -3.82 13.21
CA GLN A 10 -4.81 -3.07 12.81
C GLN A 10 -4.84 -2.92 11.28
N SER A 11 -5.80 -3.59 10.64
CA SER A 11 -6.05 -3.41 9.21
C SER A 11 -6.57 -2.01 8.93
N LEU A 12 -5.96 -1.35 7.95
CA LEU A 12 -6.39 -0.09 7.37
C LEU A 12 -6.92 -0.34 5.96
N ILE A 13 -7.98 0.36 5.60
CA ILE A 13 -8.44 0.41 4.21
C ILE A 13 -7.47 1.29 3.44
N ILE A 14 -7.11 0.85 2.23
CA ILE A 14 -6.39 1.67 1.27
C ILE A 14 -7.14 1.75 -0.06
N GLU A 15 -7.02 2.88 -0.74
CA GLU A 15 -7.51 3.07 -2.11
C GLU A 15 -6.32 3.25 -3.04
N MET A 16 -6.22 2.40 -4.07
CA MET A 16 -5.22 2.53 -5.11
C MET A 16 -5.76 3.47 -6.18
N ARG A 17 -5.03 4.55 -6.46
CA ARG A 17 -5.47 5.60 -7.39
C ARG A 17 -4.45 5.87 -8.48
N PHE A 18 -4.94 6.42 -9.59
CA PHE A 18 -4.13 7.03 -10.63
C PHE A 18 -4.58 8.46 -10.84
N ASN A 19 -3.74 9.44 -10.50
CA ASN A 19 -4.05 10.87 -10.64
C ASN A 19 -5.41 11.26 -10.04
N GLY A 20 -5.70 10.81 -8.82
CA GLY A 20 -6.96 11.06 -8.16
C GLY A 20 -8.12 10.13 -8.55
N GLN A 21 -7.99 9.29 -9.58
CA GLN A 21 -9.02 8.32 -9.95
C GLN A 21 -8.84 7.00 -9.20
N THR A 22 -9.84 6.59 -8.41
CA THR A 22 -9.82 5.28 -7.73
C THR A 22 -9.89 4.15 -8.75
N LEU A 23 -8.91 3.25 -8.67
CA LEU A 23 -8.80 2.04 -9.48
C LEU A 23 -9.33 0.82 -8.72
N SER A 24 -9.02 0.71 -7.44
CA SER A 24 -9.36 -0.45 -6.60
C SER A 24 -9.13 -0.13 -5.11
N THR A 25 -9.52 -1.04 -4.23
CA THR A 25 -9.31 -0.96 -2.78
C THR A 25 -8.56 -2.18 -2.27
N GLY A 26 -7.88 -2.02 -1.14
CA GLY A 26 -7.10 -3.07 -0.50
C GLY A 26 -6.95 -2.84 0.99
N THR A 27 -6.03 -3.60 1.60
CA THR A 27 -5.67 -3.44 3.00
C THR A 27 -4.18 -3.18 3.19
N ALA A 28 -3.86 -2.47 4.26
CA ALA A 28 -2.51 -2.25 4.72
C ALA A 28 -2.47 -2.22 6.25
N PHE A 29 -1.29 -2.21 6.83
CA PHE A 29 -1.09 -1.95 8.25
C PHE A 29 0.19 -1.15 8.46
N VAL A 30 0.30 -0.50 9.62
CA VAL A 30 1.45 0.35 9.93
C VAL A 30 2.40 -0.38 10.88
N VAL A 31 3.69 -0.35 10.59
CA VAL A 31 4.72 -0.81 11.52
C VAL A 31 5.64 0.34 11.89
N ASN A 32 6.21 0.28 13.09
CA ASN A 32 7.24 1.24 13.51
C ASN A 32 8.58 0.82 12.91
N GLY A 33 9.06 1.56 11.91
CA GLY A 33 10.40 1.43 11.35
C GLY A 33 11.43 2.26 12.12
N ARG A 34 12.71 2.11 11.74
CA ARG A 34 13.81 2.86 12.38
C ARG A 34 13.75 4.36 12.11
N THR A 35 13.23 4.76 10.95
CA THR A 35 13.18 6.16 10.48
C THR A 35 11.79 6.77 10.60
N GLY A 36 10.82 6.03 11.13
CA GLY A 36 9.42 6.45 11.18
C GLY A 36 8.45 5.31 10.87
N PRO A 37 7.14 5.60 10.82
CA PRO A 37 6.14 4.62 10.45
C PRO A 37 6.34 4.16 9.00
N LEU A 38 6.15 2.87 8.77
CA LEU A 38 6.15 2.26 7.44
C LEU A 38 4.76 1.66 7.18
N LEU A 39 4.27 1.84 5.96
CA LEU A 39 3.06 1.19 5.49
C LEU A 39 3.44 -0.16 4.87
N ILE A 40 2.84 -1.25 5.35
CA ILE A 40 2.98 -2.57 4.75
C ILE A 40 1.68 -2.95 4.05
N THR A 41 1.79 -3.36 2.79
CA THR A 41 0.67 -3.84 1.97
C THR A 41 1.15 -4.92 1.00
N ASN A 42 0.21 -5.55 0.29
CA ASN A 42 0.53 -6.52 -0.75
C ASN A 42 1.16 -5.84 -1.97
N ARG A 43 2.15 -6.48 -2.60
CA ARG A 43 2.79 -5.99 -3.84
C ARG A 43 1.76 -5.62 -4.92
N HIS A 44 0.71 -6.42 -5.07
CA HIS A 44 -0.30 -6.17 -6.10
C HIS A 44 -1.08 -4.85 -5.90
N ASN A 45 -1.13 -4.31 -4.67
CA ASN A 45 -1.77 -3.02 -4.41
C ASN A 45 -0.92 -1.85 -4.94
N VAL A 46 0.41 -2.00 -5.03
CA VAL A 46 1.29 -0.95 -5.55
C VAL A 46 1.68 -1.16 -7.01
N THR A 47 1.56 -2.38 -7.54
CA THR A 47 1.91 -2.67 -8.94
C THR A 47 0.71 -2.84 -9.86
N GLY A 48 -0.49 -3.13 -9.34
CA GLY A 48 -1.64 -3.54 -10.15
C GLY A 48 -1.44 -4.89 -10.85
N ARG A 49 -0.44 -5.68 -10.46
CA ARG A 49 -0.04 -6.93 -11.13
C ARG A 49 -0.12 -8.13 -10.20
N HIS A 50 -0.42 -9.28 -10.78
CA HIS A 50 -0.41 -10.55 -10.07
C HIS A 50 0.98 -10.85 -9.51
N GLN A 51 1.04 -11.35 -8.26
CA GLN A 51 2.30 -11.61 -7.55
C GLN A 51 3.22 -12.57 -8.34
N GLU A 52 2.64 -13.62 -8.93
CA GLU A 52 3.42 -14.72 -9.52
C GLU A 52 3.64 -14.56 -11.03
N THR A 53 2.62 -14.07 -11.74
CA THR A 53 2.60 -14.06 -13.22
C THR A 53 2.93 -12.69 -13.79
N ASP A 54 2.93 -11.66 -12.94
CA ASP A 54 3.14 -10.25 -13.29
C ASP A 54 2.15 -9.69 -14.32
N GLN A 55 1.10 -10.44 -14.62
CA GLN A 55 0.03 -10.01 -15.49
C GLN A 55 -0.81 -8.92 -14.80
N PRO A 56 -1.33 -7.93 -15.55
CA PRO A 56 -2.26 -6.96 -14.99
C PRO A 56 -3.46 -7.65 -14.32
N LEU A 57 -3.84 -7.18 -13.14
CA LEU A 57 -5.03 -7.68 -12.43
C LEU A 57 -6.33 -7.20 -13.10
N SER A 58 -6.31 -6.02 -13.70
CA SER A 58 -7.42 -5.47 -14.47
C SER A 58 -7.18 -5.62 -15.97
N LYS A 59 -8.23 -5.94 -16.72
CA LYS A 59 -8.23 -5.90 -18.20
C LYS A 59 -7.94 -4.51 -18.76
N THR A 60 -8.19 -3.46 -17.96
CA THR A 60 -7.87 -2.08 -18.34
C THR A 60 -6.41 -1.71 -18.13
N GLY A 61 -5.63 -2.57 -17.47
CA GLY A 61 -4.19 -2.35 -17.26
C GLY A 61 -3.83 -1.19 -16.34
N GLY A 62 -4.78 -0.65 -15.57
CA GLY A 62 -4.54 0.47 -14.66
C GLY A 62 -3.49 0.14 -13.60
N ILE A 63 -2.44 0.94 -13.52
CA ILE A 63 -1.38 0.85 -12.52
C ILE A 63 -1.53 2.08 -11.61
N PRO A 64 -1.57 1.92 -10.28
CA PRO A 64 -1.67 3.07 -9.39
C PRO A 64 -0.38 3.88 -9.36
N ASN A 65 -0.50 5.17 -9.09
CA ASN A 65 0.64 6.07 -8.81
C ASN A 65 0.58 6.71 -7.42
N GLU A 66 -0.55 6.58 -6.73
CA GLU A 66 -0.74 7.00 -5.35
C GLU A 66 -1.67 6.03 -4.60
N ILE A 67 -1.58 6.05 -3.27
CA ILE A 67 -2.48 5.31 -2.37
C ILE A 67 -3.09 6.28 -1.37
N VAL A 68 -4.40 6.16 -1.13
CA VAL A 68 -5.05 6.80 0.02
C VAL A 68 -5.07 5.82 1.18
N VAL A 69 -4.50 6.19 2.31
CA VAL A 69 -4.59 5.42 3.56
C VAL A 69 -5.70 6.00 4.43
N VAL A 70 -6.70 5.18 4.74
CA VAL A 70 -7.88 5.61 5.50
C VAL A 70 -7.65 5.36 6.98
N HIS A 71 -7.34 6.43 7.72
CA HIS A 71 -7.09 6.39 9.15
C HIS A 71 -8.35 6.72 9.96
N ASN A 72 -8.50 6.11 11.13
CA ASN A 72 -9.48 6.57 12.11
C ASN A 72 -9.08 7.96 12.63
N SER A 73 -10.03 8.90 12.64
CA SER A 73 -9.83 10.22 13.21
C SER A 73 -9.75 10.14 14.74
N LYS A 74 -8.87 10.96 15.32
CA LYS A 74 -8.86 11.16 16.78
C LYS A 74 -10.00 12.06 17.27
N ARG A 75 -10.71 12.74 16.35
CA ARG A 75 -11.74 13.72 16.67
C ARG A 75 -13.05 13.05 17.10
N ALA A 76 -13.49 12.03 16.38
CA ALA A 76 -14.74 11.33 16.63
C ALA A 76 -14.69 9.88 16.15
N LEU A 77 -15.39 8.99 16.85
CA LEU A 77 -15.58 7.61 16.42
C LEU A 77 -16.43 7.57 15.14
N GLY A 78 -16.03 6.75 14.16
CA GLY A 78 -16.70 6.67 12.86
C GLY A 78 -16.37 7.82 11.91
N GLU A 79 -15.39 8.66 12.26
CA GLU A 79 -14.79 9.62 11.34
C GLU A 79 -13.47 9.04 10.82
N TRP A 80 -13.28 9.10 9.49
CA TRP A 80 -12.06 8.65 8.85
C TRP A 80 -11.40 9.80 8.09
N VAL A 81 -10.06 9.78 8.05
CA VAL A 81 -9.24 10.73 7.31
C VAL A 81 -8.41 9.96 6.30
N GLY A 82 -8.57 10.30 5.02
CA GLY A 82 -7.74 9.78 3.95
C GLY A 82 -6.45 10.60 3.83
N ILE A 83 -5.31 9.92 3.91
CA ILE A 83 -3.98 10.51 3.66
C ILE A 83 -3.48 9.99 2.32
N VAL A 84 -3.14 10.89 1.40
CA VAL A 84 -2.59 10.54 0.08
C VAL A 84 -1.09 10.35 0.21
N GLU A 85 -0.60 9.18 -0.18
CA GLU A 85 0.82 8.84 -0.23
C GLU A 85 1.20 8.51 -1.69
N PRO A 86 2.16 9.24 -2.30
CA PRO A 86 2.67 8.88 -3.61
C PRO A 86 3.45 7.56 -3.52
N ILE A 87 3.29 6.68 -4.51
CA ILE A 87 4.07 5.43 -4.58
C ILE A 87 5.14 5.46 -5.68
N LEU A 88 5.16 6.53 -6.49
CA LEU A 88 6.15 6.81 -7.51
C LEU A 88 6.70 8.23 -7.32
N ASP A 89 7.97 8.43 -7.68
CA ASP A 89 8.56 9.77 -7.80
C ASP A 89 8.19 10.43 -9.14
N ALA A 90 8.71 11.64 -9.38
CA ALA A 90 8.44 12.39 -10.61
C ALA A 90 9.00 11.75 -11.90
N ASN A 91 9.86 10.73 -11.78
CA ASN A 91 10.46 9.99 -12.89
C ASN A 91 9.92 8.54 -12.96
N ASP A 92 8.77 8.26 -12.35
CA ASP A 92 8.14 6.93 -12.28
C ASP A 92 8.98 5.86 -11.52
N ASN A 93 9.92 6.26 -10.67
CA ASN A 93 10.64 5.31 -9.82
C ASN A 93 9.81 4.97 -8.57
N PRO A 94 9.77 3.69 -8.13
CA PRO A 94 9.12 3.28 -6.90
C PRO A 94 9.64 4.01 -5.65
N LEU A 95 8.73 4.54 -4.84
CA LEU A 95 9.00 5.07 -3.49
C LEU A 95 8.85 3.99 -2.40
N TRP A 96 8.68 2.73 -2.81
CA TRP A 96 8.49 1.57 -1.96
C TRP A 96 9.52 0.49 -2.30
N ILE A 97 9.70 -0.45 -1.37
CA ILE A 97 10.62 -1.57 -1.52
C ILE A 97 9.90 -2.90 -1.31
N GLU A 98 10.29 -3.93 -2.06
CA GLU A 98 9.82 -5.29 -1.82
C GLU A 98 10.55 -5.94 -0.64
N HIS A 99 9.89 -6.88 0.03
CA HIS A 99 10.52 -7.66 1.09
C HIS A 99 11.71 -8.47 0.51
N PRO A 100 12.92 -8.42 1.07
CA PRO A 100 14.15 -8.91 0.43
C PRO A 100 14.13 -10.41 0.08
N VAL A 101 13.34 -11.20 0.80
CA VAL A 101 13.22 -12.66 0.60
C VAL A 101 11.88 -13.07 -0.02
N LEU A 102 10.84 -12.26 0.16
CA LEU A 102 9.46 -12.60 -0.23
C LEU A 102 8.99 -11.78 -1.45
N ALA A 103 9.89 -10.96 -2.00
CA ALA A 103 9.75 -10.30 -3.28
C ALA A 103 9.39 -11.31 -4.37
N ARG A 104 8.88 -10.80 -5.50
CA ARG A 104 8.61 -11.63 -6.67
C ARG A 104 9.89 -12.41 -7.04
N LYS A 105 9.77 -13.73 -7.21
CA LYS A 105 10.88 -14.54 -7.72
C LYS A 105 11.19 -14.13 -9.17
N PRO A 106 12.46 -14.05 -9.58
CA PRO A 106 12.81 -13.87 -10.98
C PRO A 106 12.15 -14.97 -11.83
N ILE A 107 11.57 -14.59 -12.96
CA ILE A 107 11.12 -15.55 -13.97
C ILE A 107 12.41 -16.02 -14.67
N LEU A 108 12.74 -17.30 -14.53
CA LEU A 108 13.83 -17.96 -15.26
C LEU A 108 13.42 -18.22 -16.71
#